data_AF-A0A6C0D894-F1
#
_entry.id   AF-A0A6C0D894-F1
#
_cell.length_a   1.000
_cell.length_b   1.000
_cell.length_c   1.000
_cell.angle_alpha   90.00
_cell.angle_beta   90.00
_cell.angle_gamma   90.00
#
_symmetry.space_group_name_H-M   'P 1'
#
loop_
_entity.id
_entity.type
_entity.pdbx_description
1 polymer ?
#
loop_
_entity_poly.entity_id
_entity_poly.type
_entity_poly.pdbx_seq_one_letter_code
_entity_poly.pdbx_strand_id
1 'polypeptide(L)'
;MKLEILIFGVTAFLAYNTYHDGKYTKMIMKNKKYFQIAFFIFAGIIFYLMVKRNPSRSKNILLHANNVVKYMPIDKSSMDMLSPLIDFTTSQNDHSSFMGDLNNELEHSVNSNNMNNMNAEKRILQSGGKSTKRSVSETKKKYVASQQGWKCGDCKQQLNAWFEVDHIKRLDRGGTNEVNNLVALCRDCHGKKTAMENM
;
A
#
# COMPACT_ATOMS: atom_id res chain seq x y z
N MET A 1 12.17 -18.63 37.72
CA MET A 1 13.58 -19.06 37.59
C MET A 1 13.93 -19.10 36.12
N LYS A 2 14.98 -18.42 35.64
CA LYS A 2 15.83 -18.81 34.48
C LYS A 2 16.54 -17.65 33.76
N LEU A 3 16.13 -16.39 33.91
CA LEU A 3 16.80 -15.29 33.19
C LEU A 3 18.14 -14.94 33.85
N GLU A 4 18.20 -14.89 35.17
CA GLU A 4 19.44 -14.67 35.94
C GLU A 4 20.47 -15.80 35.72
N ILE A 5 20.02 -17.06 35.71
CA ILE A 5 20.91 -18.22 35.43
C ILE A 5 21.44 -18.15 33.98
N LEU A 6 20.62 -17.69 33.03
CA LEU A 6 21.04 -17.51 31.65
C LEU A 6 22.08 -16.38 31.53
N ILE A 7 21.90 -15.27 32.23
CA ILE A 7 22.88 -14.17 32.29
C ILE A 7 24.21 -14.66 32.90
N PHE A 8 24.17 -15.39 34.01
CA PHE A 8 25.37 -15.97 34.63
C PHE A 8 26.04 -17.01 33.73
N GLY A 9 25.27 -17.84 33.02
CA GLY A 9 25.81 -18.81 32.06
C GLY A 9 26.50 -18.15 30.87
N VAL A 10 25.90 -17.10 30.30
CA VAL A 10 26.47 -16.35 29.16
C VAL A 10 27.73 -15.61 29.57
N THR A 11 27.74 -14.96 30.74
CA THR A 11 28.92 -14.24 31.24
C THR A 11 30.09 -15.18 31.57
N ALA A 12 29.83 -16.33 32.22
CA ALA A 12 30.85 -17.35 32.47
C ALA A 12 31.43 -17.93 31.17
N PHE A 13 30.58 -18.19 30.17
CA PHE A 13 31.01 -18.66 28.85
C PHE A 13 31.90 -17.64 28.12
N LEU A 14 31.53 -16.35 28.16
CA LEU A 14 32.32 -15.28 27.56
C LEU A 14 33.68 -15.08 28.26
N ALA A 15 33.71 -15.15 29.59
CA ALA A 15 34.94 -15.09 30.37
C ALA A 15 35.87 -16.27 30.04
N TYR A 16 35.33 -17.49 29.98
CA TYR A 16 36.08 -18.70 29.61
C TYR A 16 36.59 -18.65 28.15
N ASN A 17 35.78 -18.15 27.22
CA ASN A 17 36.18 -17.98 25.83
C ASN A 17 37.29 -16.92 25.66
N THR A 18 37.28 -15.87 26.49
CA THR A 18 38.34 -14.85 26.55
C THR A 18 39.63 -15.42 27.15
N TYR A 19 39.53 -16.23 28.20
CA TYR A 19 40.68 -16.89 28.85
C TYR A 19 41.46 -17.83 27.91
N HIS A 20 40.80 -18.46 26.95
CA HIS A 20 41.43 -19.35 25.97
C HIS A 20 41.79 -18.67 24.63
N ASP A 21 42.05 -17.35 24.62
CA ASP A 21 42.46 -16.56 23.43
C ASP A 21 41.55 -16.78 22.20
N GLY A 22 40.24 -16.94 22.45
CA GLY A 22 39.26 -17.18 21.41
C GLY A 22 39.49 -18.46 20.60
N LYS A 23 40.21 -19.47 21.13
CA LYS A 23 40.44 -20.76 20.45
C LYS A 23 39.13 -21.41 19.97
N TYR A 24 38.08 -21.36 20.79
CA TYR A 24 36.74 -21.83 20.44
C TYR A 24 36.07 -20.96 19.38
N THR A 25 36.26 -19.65 19.45
CA THR A 25 35.73 -18.70 18.46
C THR A 25 36.39 -18.91 17.10
N LYS A 26 37.72 -19.13 17.06
CA LYS A 26 38.50 -19.45 15.85
C LYS A 26 38.11 -20.81 15.25
N MET A 27 37.80 -21.81 16.09
CA MET A 27 37.32 -23.11 15.62
C MET A 27 35.93 -23.03 14.98
N ILE A 28 35.02 -22.23 15.54
CA ILE A 28 33.69 -21.95 14.96
C ILE A 28 33.84 -21.14 13.65
N MET A 29 34.75 -20.15 13.64
CA MET A 29 35.04 -19.32 12.47
C MET A 29 35.67 -20.11 11.30
N LYS A 30 36.35 -21.24 11.57
CA LYS A 30 36.94 -22.10 10.53
C LYS A 30 35.89 -22.79 9.66
N ASN A 31 34.73 -23.14 10.24
CA ASN A 31 33.66 -23.87 9.56
C ASN A 31 32.41 -23.00 9.28
N LYS A 32 32.57 -21.68 9.12
CA LYS A 32 31.46 -20.72 8.89
C LYS A 32 30.46 -21.19 7.83
N LYS A 33 30.94 -21.76 6.72
CA LYS A 33 30.10 -22.25 5.62
C LYS A 33 29.10 -23.31 6.11
N TYR A 34 29.56 -24.26 6.93
CA TYR A 34 28.69 -25.32 7.46
C TYR A 34 27.70 -24.78 8.49
N PHE A 35 28.09 -23.82 9.32
CA PHE A 35 27.18 -23.17 10.26
C PHE A 35 26.10 -22.33 9.55
N GLN A 36 26.45 -21.63 8.46
CA GLN A 36 25.48 -20.89 7.65
C GLN A 36 24.47 -21.85 6.99
N ILE A 37 24.96 -22.96 6.40
CA ILE A 37 24.09 -23.99 5.81
C ILE A 37 23.17 -24.61 6.87
N ALA A 38 23.73 -24.99 8.03
CA ALA A 38 22.96 -25.55 9.13
C ALA A 38 21.90 -24.57 9.65
N PHE A 39 22.22 -23.27 9.73
CA PHE A 39 21.27 -22.23 10.12
C PHE A 39 20.10 -22.12 9.13
N PHE A 40 20.35 -22.08 7.82
CA PHE A 40 19.27 -22.02 6.83
C PHE A 40 18.40 -23.27 6.83
N ILE A 41 18.99 -24.46 6.96
CA ILE A 41 18.25 -25.73 7.07
C ILE A 41 17.39 -25.73 8.34
N PHE A 42 17.96 -25.34 9.47
CA PHE A 42 17.26 -25.29 10.75
C PHE A 42 16.12 -24.26 10.73
N ALA A 43 16.36 -23.07 10.19
CA ALA A 43 15.35 -22.04 10.02
C ALA A 43 14.21 -22.52 9.10
N GLY A 44 14.54 -23.20 8.00
CA GLY A 44 13.56 -23.80 7.10
C GLY A 44 12.71 -24.88 7.77
N ILE A 45 13.32 -25.77 8.57
CA ILE A 45 12.60 -26.81 9.31
C ILE A 45 11.70 -26.19 10.38
N ILE A 46 12.18 -25.20 11.13
CA ILE A 46 11.36 -24.46 12.10
C ILE A 46 10.17 -23.82 11.40
N PHE A 47 10.41 -23.11 10.30
CA PHE A 47 9.36 -22.44 9.55
C PHE A 47 8.33 -23.44 9.02
N TYR A 48 8.77 -24.55 8.44
CA TYR A 48 7.90 -25.63 7.98
C TYR A 48 7.06 -26.23 9.12
N LEU A 49 7.67 -26.52 10.27
CA LEU A 49 6.96 -27.03 11.43
C LEU A 49 5.98 -26.00 12.00
N MET A 50 6.31 -24.72 11.97
CA MET A 50 5.45 -23.64 12.46
C MET A 50 4.19 -23.50 11.59
N VAL A 51 4.37 -23.50 10.26
CA VAL A 51 3.28 -23.46 9.29
C VAL A 51 2.41 -24.72 9.41
N LYS A 52 3.02 -25.91 9.54
CA LYS A 52 2.29 -27.18 9.64
C LYS A 52 1.56 -27.38 10.97
N ARG A 53 2.13 -26.92 12.09
CA ARG A 53 1.58 -27.15 13.43
C ARG A 53 0.46 -26.18 13.77
N ASN A 54 0.55 -24.92 13.34
CA ASN A 54 -0.47 -23.90 13.60
C ASN A 54 -0.61 -22.97 12.39
N PRO A 55 -1.44 -23.35 11.40
CA PRO A 55 -1.67 -22.51 10.23
C PRO A 55 -2.25 -21.15 10.64
N SER A 56 -3.21 -21.10 11.56
CA SER A 56 -3.87 -19.86 12.01
C SER A 56 -2.96 -18.86 12.74
N ARG A 57 -1.99 -19.32 13.54
CA ARG A 57 -1.04 -18.42 14.21
C ARG A 57 0.06 -17.93 13.28
N SER A 58 0.55 -18.79 12.39
CA SER A 58 1.54 -18.41 11.36
C SER A 58 0.97 -17.36 10.41
N LYS A 59 -0.31 -17.54 10.05
CA LYS A 59 -1.16 -16.58 9.35
C LYS A 59 -1.16 -15.18 10.03
N ASN A 60 -1.45 -15.10 11.34
CA ASN A 60 -1.40 -13.85 12.11
C ASN A 60 0.01 -13.22 12.17
N ILE A 61 1.06 -14.03 12.33
CA ILE A 61 2.45 -13.54 12.34
C ILE A 61 2.83 -12.90 10.99
N LEU A 62 2.42 -13.51 9.87
CA LEU A 62 2.62 -12.96 8.53
C LEU A 62 1.85 -11.64 8.33
N LEU A 63 0.62 -11.54 8.87
CA LEU A 63 -0.17 -10.29 8.85
C LEU A 63 0.52 -9.17 9.64
N HIS A 64 1.04 -9.45 10.84
CA HIS A 64 1.79 -8.47 11.62
C HIS A 64 3.11 -8.07 10.94
N ALA A 65 3.79 -9.02 10.29
CA ALA A 65 5.01 -8.73 9.53
C ALA A 65 4.72 -7.79 8.34
N ASN A 66 3.62 -7.98 7.61
CA ASN A 66 3.20 -7.09 6.52
C ASN A 66 3.00 -5.64 7.02
N ASN A 67 2.27 -5.50 8.14
CA ASN A 67 2.05 -4.19 8.76
C ASN A 67 3.36 -3.51 9.20
N VAL A 68 4.36 -4.29 9.63
CA VAL A 68 5.69 -3.76 10.02
C VAL A 68 6.54 -3.39 8.80
N VAL A 69 6.53 -4.19 7.73
CA VAL A 69 7.27 -3.91 6.49
C VAL A 69 6.82 -2.58 5.87
N LYS A 70 5.53 -2.23 6.00
CA LYS A 70 5.00 -0.93 5.55
C LYS A 70 5.67 0.29 6.21
N TYR A 71 6.17 0.14 7.43
CA TYR A 71 6.81 1.23 8.19
C TYR A 71 8.33 1.07 8.28
N MET A 72 8.90 0.07 7.61
CA MET A 72 10.34 -0.15 7.60
C MET A 72 11.00 0.81 6.60
N PRO A 73 12.04 1.58 6.99
CA PRO A 73 12.80 2.38 6.04
C PRO A 73 13.63 1.44 5.18
N ILE A 74 13.10 1.07 4.01
CA ILE A 74 13.77 0.25 3.02
C ILE A 74 14.16 1.16 1.86
N ASP A 75 15.45 1.17 1.52
CA ASP A 75 15.98 1.89 0.37
C ASP A 75 15.32 1.44 -0.93
N LYS A 76 15.13 2.37 -1.88
CA LYS A 76 14.46 2.10 -3.17
C LYS A 76 15.12 0.95 -3.94
N SER A 77 16.45 0.84 -3.88
CA SER A 77 17.21 -0.25 -4.50
C SER A 77 16.88 -1.62 -3.91
N SER A 78 16.62 -1.70 -2.60
CA SER A 78 16.21 -2.95 -1.94
C SER A 78 14.76 -3.31 -2.25
N MET A 79 13.91 -2.30 -2.49
CA MET A 79 12.53 -2.51 -2.94
C MET A 79 12.48 -3.10 -4.35
N ASP A 80 13.31 -2.61 -5.28
CA ASP A 80 13.34 -3.11 -6.67
C ASP A 80 13.80 -4.58 -6.75
N MET A 81 14.70 -5.01 -5.85
CA MET A 81 15.14 -6.40 -5.77
C MET A 81 14.08 -7.34 -5.17
N LEU A 82 13.21 -6.83 -4.29
CA LEU A 82 12.16 -7.59 -3.61
C LEU A 82 10.79 -7.49 -4.30
N SER A 83 10.62 -6.51 -5.18
CA SER A 83 9.40 -6.27 -5.96
C SER A 83 8.83 -7.52 -6.63
N PRO A 84 9.61 -8.36 -7.36
CA PRO A 84 9.04 -9.55 -8.01
C PRO A 84 8.54 -10.60 -7.00
N LEU A 85 9.11 -10.64 -5.80
CA LEU A 85 8.72 -11.58 -4.75
C LEU A 85 7.45 -11.09 -4.03
N ILE A 86 7.33 -9.78 -3.83
CA ILE A 86 6.15 -9.13 -3.22
C ILE A 86 4.95 -9.16 -4.20
N ASP A 87 5.20 -8.92 -5.48
CA ASP A 87 4.17 -8.97 -6.52
C ASP A 87 3.61 -10.40 -6.67
N PHE A 88 4.44 -11.44 -6.56
CA PHE A 88 3.98 -12.84 -6.52
C PHE A 88 3.07 -13.18 -5.33
N THR A 89 3.21 -12.46 -4.21
CA THR A 89 2.32 -12.64 -3.04
C THR A 89 1.02 -11.85 -3.14
N THR A 90 0.93 -10.89 -4.08
CA THR A 90 -0.18 -9.93 -4.20
C THR A 90 -0.98 -10.10 -5.49
N SER A 91 -0.35 -10.53 -6.58
CA SER A 91 -0.93 -10.70 -7.91
C SER A 91 -1.37 -12.15 -8.15
N GLN A 92 -2.52 -12.53 -7.58
CA GLN A 92 -3.38 -13.58 -8.12
C GLN A 92 -4.84 -13.13 -8.02
N ASN A 93 -5.23 -12.31 -8.99
CA ASN A 93 -6.64 -12.09 -9.32
C ASN A 93 -7.11 -13.31 -10.12
N ASP A 94 -7.75 -14.23 -9.41
CA ASP A 94 -8.64 -15.32 -9.84
C ASP A 94 -8.25 -16.65 -9.15
N HIS A 95 -9.13 -17.07 -8.24
CA HIS A 95 -9.11 -18.28 -7.42
C HIS A 95 -8.02 -18.44 -6.33
N SER A 96 -8.44 -18.20 -5.09
CA SER A 96 -7.89 -18.75 -3.83
C SER A 96 -6.37 -18.64 -3.65
N SER A 97 -5.87 -17.42 -3.46
CA SER A 97 -4.51 -17.19 -2.97
C SER A 97 -4.45 -17.40 -1.45
N PHE A 98 -3.37 -18.03 -0.95
CA PHE A 98 -3.15 -18.37 0.47
C PHE A 98 -3.31 -17.19 1.45
N MET A 99 -3.08 -15.96 0.96
CA MET A 99 -3.26 -14.70 1.70
C MET A 99 -4.67 -14.09 1.57
N GLY A 100 -5.44 -14.44 0.54
CA GLY A 100 -6.79 -13.92 0.31
C GLY A 100 -7.86 -14.56 1.22
N ASP A 101 -7.71 -15.84 1.52
CA ASP A 101 -8.57 -16.58 2.47
C ASP A 101 -8.35 -16.16 3.94
N LEU A 102 -7.24 -15.47 4.18
CA LEU A 102 -6.74 -15.06 5.49
C LEU A 102 -7.36 -13.76 5.98
N ASN A 103 -7.71 -12.87 5.06
CA ASN A 103 -8.38 -11.60 5.35
C ASN A 103 -9.91 -11.76 5.47
N ASN A 104 -10.49 -12.83 4.93
CA ASN A 104 -11.95 -13.03 4.94
C ASN A 104 -12.52 -13.46 6.31
N GLU A 105 -11.71 -14.02 7.22
CA GLU A 105 -12.20 -14.54 8.52
C GLU A 105 -12.38 -13.43 9.59
N LEU A 106 -11.90 -12.21 9.33
CA LEU A 106 -11.99 -11.06 10.25
C LEU A 106 -12.79 -9.87 9.70
N GLU A 107 -13.34 -10.00 8.48
CA GLU A 107 -13.99 -8.90 7.77
C GLU A 107 -15.48 -9.14 7.53
N HIS A 108 -16.21 -9.62 8.55
CA HIS A 108 -17.62 -9.26 8.71
C HIS A 108 -17.62 -7.86 9.33
N SER A 109 -17.84 -6.83 8.50
CA SER A 109 -17.60 -5.41 8.78
C SER A 109 -16.12 -5.01 8.72
N VAL A 110 -15.60 -4.78 7.52
CA VAL A 110 -15.07 -3.48 7.06
C VAL A 110 -14.87 -3.56 5.55
N ASN A 111 -15.09 -2.45 4.88
CA ASN A 111 -15.09 -2.33 3.43
C ASN A 111 -13.64 -2.26 2.92
N SER A 112 -13.09 -3.40 2.52
CA SER A 112 -11.73 -3.60 2.00
C SER A 112 -11.40 -2.67 0.82
N ASN A 113 -10.81 -1.52 1.12
CA ASN A 113 -10.36 -0.49 0.17
C ASN A 113 -8.85 -0.56 -0.04
N ASN A 114 -8.36 -1.64 -0.66
CA ASN A 114 -6.91 -1.78 -0.90
C ASN A 114 -6.54 -2.31 -2.30
N MET A 115 -7.16 -1.77 -3.37
CA MET A 115 -6.47 -1.60 -4.67
C MET A 115 -6.19 -0.11 -4.86
N ASN A 116 -5.21 0.42 -4.13
CA ASN A 116 -5.13 1.87 -3.90
C ASN A 116 -4.56 2.74 -5.04
N ASN A 117 -4.42 2.21 -6.26
CA ASN A 117 -4.22 3.07 -7.45
C ASN A 117 -5.25 2.81 -8.56
N MET A 118 -5.54 1.54 -8.89
CA MET A 118 -6.61 1.22 -9.87
C MET A 118 -8.04 1.49 -9.36
N ASN A 119 -8.29 1.51 -8.04
CA ASN A 119 -9.61 1.87 -7.51
C ASN A 119 -9.82 3.37 -7.35
N ALA A 120 -8.77 4.20 -7.35
CA ALA A 120 -8.94 5.63 -7.18
C ALA A 120 -9.67 6.24 -8.38
N GLU A 121 -9.23 5.93 -9.59
CA GLU A 121 -9.91 6.35 -10.82
C GLU A 121 -11.31 5.75 -10.95
N LYS A 122 -11.46 4.43 -10.72
CA LYS A 122 -12.78 3.77 -10.74
C LYS A 122 -13.75 4.40 -9.74
N ARG A 123 -13.30 4.74 -8.51
CA ARG A 123 -14.12 5.46 -7.52
C ARG A 123 -14.48 6.86 -7.99
N ILE A 124 -13.57 7.61 -8.61
CA ILE A 124 -13.86 8.95 -9.14
C ILE A 124 -14.91 8.87 -10.25
N LEU A 125 -14.78 7.91 -11.16
CA LEU A 125 -15.74 7.66 -12.25
C LEU A 125 -17.12 7.23 -11.73
N GLN A 126 -17.16 6.36 -10.71
CA GLN A 126 -18.41 5.86 -10.12
C GLN A 126 -19.04 6.84 -9.08
N SER A 127 -18.27 7.81 -8.57
CA SER A 127 -18.75 8.81 -7.61
C SER A 127 -19.64 9.86 -8.30
N GLY A 128 -20.95 9.63 -8.38
CA GLY A 128 -21.86 10.59 -9.02
C GLY A 128 -23.30 10.13 -9.25
N GLY A 129 -23.59 8.83 -9.08
CA GLY A 129 -24.88 8.23 -9.44
C GLY A 129 -26.10 8.61 -8.59
N LYS A 130 -25.95 9.36 -7.49
CA LYS A 130 -27.07 9.89 -6.69
C LYS A 130 -26.97 11.42 -6.61
N SER A 131 -27.63 12.08 -7.55
CA SER A 131 -27.55 13.53 -7.84
C SER A 131 -28.30 14.41 -6.83
N THR A 132 -27.83 14.50 -5.59
CA THR A 132 -28.42 15.43 -4.60
C THR A 132 -27.50 16.57 -4.16
N LYS A 133 -26.19 16.51 -4.45
CA LYS A 133 -25.23 17.57 -4.09
C LYS A 133 -24.74 18.33 -5.31
N ARG A 134 -24.76 19.67 -5.23
CA ARG A 134 -24.24 20.59 -6.26
C ARG A 134 -22.71 20.64 -6.33
N SER A 135 -22.03 20.17 -5.29
CA SER A 135 -20.57 20.23 -5.16
C SER A 135 -19.90 18.94 -5.62
N VAL A 136 -18.86 19.07 -6.46
CA VAL A 136 -17.92 17.99 -6.79
C VAL A 136 -16.70 18.03 -5.85
N SER A 137 -16.11 16.87 -5.55
CA SER A 137 -14.95 16.78 -4.64
C SER A 137 -13.69 17.38 -5.26
N GLU A 138 -12.79 17.93 -4.43
CA GLU A 138 -11.53 18.54 -4.91
C GLU A 138 -10.66 17.58 -5.72
N THR A 139 -10.62 16.30 -5.33
CA THR A 139 -9.92 15.26 -6.10
C THR A 139 -10.53 15.07 -7.48
N LYS A 140 -11.86 15.09 -7.60
CA LYS A 140 -12.55 15.00 -8.89
C LYS A 140 -12.29 16.22 -9.76
N LYS A 141 -12.21 17.42 -9.16
CA LYS A 141 -11.83 18.64 -9.88
C LYS A 141 -10.43 18.56 -10.48
N LYS A 142 -9.46 18.09 -9.68
CA LYS A 142 -8.08 17.87 -10.13
C LYS A 142 -8.01 16.80 -11.22
N TYR A 143 -8.80 15.73 -11.10
CA TYR A 143 -8.89 14.68 -12.12
C TYR A 143 -9.36 15.23 -13.47
N VAL A 144 -10.48 15.97 -13.49
CA VAL A 144 -11.00 16.63 -14.70
C VAL A 144 -9.96 17.57 -15.32
N ALA A 145 -9.30 18.40 -14.52
CA ALA A 145 -8.24 19.29 -15.01
C ALA A 145 -7.05 18.53 -15.61
N SER A 146 -6.64 17.43 -14.98
CA SER A 146 -5.55 16.59 -15.48
C SER A 146 -5.91 15.90 -16.81
N GLN A 147 -7.16 15.44 -16.97
CA GLN A 147 -7.66 14.85 -18.21
C GLN A 147 -7.70 15.87 -19.36
N GLN A 148 -7.90 17.15 -19.05
CA GLN A 148 -7.79 18.26 -20.00
C GLN A 148 -6.35 18.75 -20.22
N GLY A 149 -5.34 18.07 -19.66
CA GLY A 149 -3.94 18.47 -19.76
C GLY A 149 -3.65 19.82 -19.10
N TRP A 150 -4.37 20.16 -18.03
CA TRP A 150 -4.32 21.46 -17.35
C TRP A 150 -4.60 22.64 -18.29
N LYS A 151 -5.44 22.45 -19.31
CA LYS A 151 -5.90 23.50 -20.21
C LYS A 151 -7.39 23.76 -20.03
N CYS A 152 -7.78 25.04 -20.15
CA CYS A 152 -9.16 25.47 -20.09
C CYS A 152 -9.98 24.77 -21.19
N GLY A 153 -11.17 24.27 -20.83
CA GLY A 153 -12.07 23.60 -21.77
C GLY A 153 -12.55 24.50 -22.90
N ASP A 154 -12.62 25.82 -22.65
CA ASP A 154 -13.09 26.84 -23.61
C ASP A 154 -11.92 27.50 -24.35
N CYS A 155 -11.17 28.40 -23.68
CA CYS A 155 -10.10 29.18 -24.33
C CYS A 155 -8.78 28.43 -24.58
N LYS A 156 -8.65 27.17 -24.14
CA LYS A 156 -7.45 26.30 -24.28
C LYS A 156 -6.15 26.80 -23.64
N GLN A 157 -6.18 27.92 -22.93
CA GLN A 157 -5.04 28.43 -22.15
C GLN A 157 -4.75 27.53 -20.94
N GLN A 158 -3.52 27.57 -20.43
CA GLN A 158 -3.14 26.82 -19.25
C GLN A 158 -3.93 27.30 -18.02
N LEU A 159 -4.50 26.36 -17.28
CA LEU A 159 -5.21 26.61 -16.03
C LEU A 159 -4.22 26.95 -14.92
N ASN A 160 -4.49 28.03 -14.19
CA ASN A 160 -3.78 28.38 -12.97
C ASN A 160 -4.38 27.64 -11.76
N ALA A 161 -3.83 27.85 -10.56
CA ALA A 161 -4.31 27.20 -9.33
C ALA A 161 -5.75 27.58 -8.92
N TRP A 162 -6.32 28.64 -9.49
CA TRP A 162 -7.67 29.15 -9.19
C TRP A 162 -8.68 28.80 -10.28
N PHE A 163 -8.44 27.73 -11.03
CA PHE A 163 -9.41 27.19 -11.98
C PHE A 163 -10.67 26.70 -11.28
N GLU A 164 -11.77 26.71 -12.01
CA GLU A 164 -13.07 26.27 -11.52
C GLU A 164 -13.56 25.12 -12.39
N VAL A 165 -14.25 24.15 -11.79
CA VAL A 165 -14.83 23.01 -12.50
C VAL A 165 -16.33 23.12 -12.42
N ASP A 166 -16.97 23.07 -13.57
CA ASP A 166 -18.39 23.30 -13.73
C ASP A 166 -19.02 22.22 -14.61
N HIS A 167 -20.34 22.07 -14.53
CA HIS A 167 -21.07 21.04 -15.26
C HIS A 167 -21.34 21.46 -16.70
N ILE A 168 -20.96 20.67 -17.70
CA ILE A 168 -21.26 20.95 -19.12
C ILE A 168 -22.77 21.15 -19.32
N LYS A 169 -23.56 20.22 -18.79
CA LYS A 169 -25.00 20.36 -18.61
C LYS A 169 -25.28 20.56 -17.13
N ARG A 170 -25.87 21.70 -16.75
CA ARG A 170 -26.20 21.99 -15.35
C ARG A 170 -27.11 20.93 -14.73
N LEU A 171 -27.00 20.75 -13.41
CA LEU A 171 -27.80 19.79 -12.64
C LEU A 171 -29.32 20.07 -12.70
N ASP A 172 -29.73 21.34 -12.69
CA ASP A 172 -31.13 21.78 -12.79
C ASP A 172 -31.75 21.48 -14.16
N ARG A 173 -30.93 21.36 -15.21
CA ARG A 173 -31.35 20.98 -16.57
C ARG A 173 -31.16 19.47 -16.83
N GLY A 174 -31.04 18.66 -15.77
CA GLY A 174 -30.86 17.21 -15.88
C GLY A 174 -29.44 16.79 -16.28
N GLY A 175 -28.44 17.52 -15.79
CA GLY A 175 -27.03 17.11 -15.80
C GLY A 175 -26.69 16.15 -14.66
N THR A 176 -25.52 15.50 -14.75
CA THR A 176 -25.02 14.56 -13.74
C THR A 176 -23.71 15.06 -13.14
N ASN A 177 -23.33 14.49 -11.99
CA ASN A 177 -22.02 14.73 -11.38
C ASN A 177 -20.91 13.84 -11.97
N GLU A 178 -21.15 13.17 -13.08
CA GLU A 178 -20.17 12.28 -13.72
C GLU A 178 -19.05 13.08 -14.38
N VAL A 179 -17.85 12.48 -14.50
CA VAL A 179 -16.67 13.16 -15.08
C VAL A 179 -16.93 13.65 -16.51
N ASN A 180 -17.67 12.88 -17.30
CA ASN A 180 -18.06 13.22 -18.68
C ASN A 180 -18.87 14.53 -18.79
N ASN A 181 -19.54 14.95 -17.72
CA ASN A 181 -20.36 16.15 -17.65
C ASN A 181 -19.66 17.27 -16.87
N LEU A 182 -18.36 17.16 -16.60
CA LEU A 182 -17.57 18.18 -15.92
C LEU A 182 -16.51 18.74 -16.86
N VAL A 183 -16.29 20.05 -16.76
CA VAL A 183 -15.26 20.77 -17.52
C VAL A 183 -14.51 21.73 -16.61
N ALA A 184 -13.18 21.73 -16.68
CA ALA A 184 -12.32 22.69 -16.01
C ALA A 184 -12.15 23.95 -16.86
N LEU A 185 -12.43 25.11 -16.27
CA LEU A 185 -12.44 26.43 -16.93
C LEU A 185 -11.56 27.41 -16.15
N CYS A 186 -10.99 28.39 -16.86
CA CYS A 186 -10.43 29.57 -16.21
C CYS A 186 -11.58 30.46 -15.67
N ARG A 187 -11.26 31.38 -14.75
CA ARG A 187 -12.26 32.26 -14.12
C ARG A 187 -13.04 33.09 -15.12
N ASP A 188 -12.39 33.58 -16.18
CA ASP A 188 -13.03 34.40 -17.20
C ASP A 188 -14.05 33.59 -18.02
N CYS A 189 -13.66 32.40 -18.50
CA CYS A 189 -14.55 31.50 -19.24
C CYS A 189 -15.71 31.00 -18.37
N HIS A 190 -15.44 30.70 -17.10
CA HIS A 190 -16.48 30.28 -16.16
C HIS A 190 -17.48 31.41 -15.87
N GLY A 191 -16.99 32.63 -15.65
CA GLY A 191 -17.82 33.82 -15.48
C GLY A 191 -18.70 34.10 -16.69
N LYS A 192 -18.12 34.02 -17.91
CA LYS A 192 -18.84 34.17 -19.17
C LYS A 192 -19.97 33.13 -19.29
N LYS A 193 -19.68 31.87 -19.01
CA LYS A 193 -20.68 30.79 -19.05
C LYS A 193 -21.81 31.04 -18.05
N THR A 194 -21.48 31.38 -16.80
CA THR A 194 -22.46 31.67 -15.75
C THR A 194 -23.36 32.83 -16.14
N ALA A 195 -22.79 33.89 -16.73
CA ALA A 195 -23.57 35.03 -17.22
C ALA A 195 -24.54 34.60 -18.33
N MET A 196 -24.07 33.85 -19.33
CA MET A 196 -24.90 33.38 -20.45
C MET A 196 -26.03 32.43 -20.02
N GLU A 197 -25.84 31.63 -18.96
CA GLU A 197 -26.85 30.69 -18.50
C GLU A 197 -27.96 31.33 -17.65
N ASN A 198 -27.71 32.52 -17.12
CA ASN A 198 -28.63 33.27 -16.26
C ASN A 198 -29.30 34.46 -16.99
N MET A 199 -29.02 34.65 -18.28
CA MET A 199 -29.76 35.54 -19.18
C MET A 199 -30.97 34.80 -19.75
#